data_AF-A0A661YG37-F1
#
_entry.id   AF-A0A661YG37-F1
#
_cell.length_a   1.000
_cell.length_b   1.000
_cell.length_c   1.000
_cell.angle_alpha   90.00
_cell.angle_beta   90.00
_cell.angle_gamma   90.00
#
_symmetry.space_group_name_H-M   'P 1'
#
loop_
_entity.id
_entity.type
_entity.pdbx_description
1 polymer ?
#
loop_
_entity_poly.entity_id
_entity_poly.type
_entity_poly.pdbx_seq_one_letter_code
_entity_poly.pdbx_strand_id
1 'polypeptide(L)'
;MGFLKKLFGLSSSAPSKIEFNFYILDEGNPIPTGKWYQKDSWKNKSFVSYRGKWSSNWKYADDSEVKVAGISRDDRSKDFLTIAQAEDFRLYLEPEPDNPVNEHAQKVMASGTMNDDFISRQIGYLPDDIATKYAGIEIDIWPRSAFLPNKAGLNVGLKATLLVRSARYLKKMDGLKG
;
A
#
# COMPACT_ATOMS: atom_id res chain seq x y z
N MET A 1 -41.53 14.50 38.79
CA MET A 1 -41.45 13.72 37.53
C MET A 1 -41.38 14.73 36.39
N GLY A 2 -40.42 14.83 35.49
CA GLY A 2 -39.29 13.98 35.11
C GLY A 2 -38.81 14.47 33.73
N PHE A 3 -37.63 15.07 33.70
CA PHE A 3 -36.64 15.13 32.61
C PHE A 3 -37.04 15.49 31.15
N LEU A 4 -36.58 16.67 30.73
CA LEU A 4 -35.66 16.92 29.60
C LEU A 4 -35.70 15.91 28.43
N LYS A 5 -36.34 16.29 27.32
CA LYS A 5 -35.86 15.89 25.99
C LYS A 5 -35.10 17.06 25.37
N LYS A 6 -33.81 17.13 25.72
CA LYS A 6 -32.80 17.83 24.95
C LYS A 6 -32.89 17.33 23.50
N LEU A 7 -33.14 18.27 22.60
CA LEU A 7 -32.88 18.18 21.17
C LEU A 7 -31.40 17.86 20.98
N PHE A 8 -31.06 16.57 20.97
CA PHE A 8 -29.78 16.12 20.47
C PHE A 8 -29.83 16.31 18.95
N GLY A 9 -29.21 17.39 18.50
CA GLY A 9 -28.71 17.49 17.14
C GLY A 9 -27.72 16.36 16.91
N LEU A 10 -28.23 15.22 16.46
CA LEU A 10 -27.45 14.29 15.67
C LEU A 10 -27.18 15.01 14.35
N SER A 11 -26.11 15.78 14.32
CA SER A 11 -25.40 16.07 13.09
C SER A 11 -24.95 14.72 12.54
N SER A 12 -25.81 14.06 11.76
CA SER A 12 -25.39 13.01 10.86
C SER A 12 -24.57 13.69 9.77
N SER A 13 -23.32 14.02 10.07
CA SER A 13 -22.35 14.34 9.04
C SER A 13 -22.33 13.12 8.14
N ALA A 14 -22.86 13.27 6.91
CA ALA A 14 -22.79 12.24 5.91
C ALA A 14 -21.35 11.71 5.85
N PRO A 15 -21.13 10.39 5.70
CA PRO A 15 -19.78 9.84 5.66
C PRO A 15 -18.97 10.62 4.63
N SER A 16 -17.93 11.31 5.10
CA SER A 16 -17.06 12.12 4.26
C SER A 16 -16.52 11.20 3.17
N LYS A 17 -16.83 11.52 1.91
CA LYS A 17 -16.28 10.80 0.77
C LYS A 17 -14.76 10.93 0.86
N ILE A 18 -14.05 9.82 1.04
CA ILE A 18 -12.58 9.82 1.01
C ILE A 18 -12.18 10.14 -0.43
N GLU A 19 -11.64 11.34 -0.62
CA GLU A 19 -11.06 11.79 -1.88
C GLU A 19 -9.62 11.30 -1.97
N PHE A 20 -9.20 10.88 -3.16
CA PHE A 20 -7.85 10.41 -3.41
C PHE A 20 -7.17 11.36 -4.40
N ASN A 21 -6.15 12.05 -3.93
CA ASN A 21 -5.41 13.03 -4.73
C ASN A 21 -4.25 12.37 -5.50
N PHE A 22 -4.08 12.73 -6.77
CA PHE A 22 -2.99 12.24 -7.63
C PHE A 22 -2.65 13.26 -8.72
N TYR A 23 -1.45 13.14 -9.28
CA TYR A 23 -0.99 13.99 -10.38
C TYR A 23 -1.56 13.52 -11.72
N ILE A 24 -2.07 14.45 -12.54
CA ILE A 24 -2.39 14.18 -13.94
C ILE A 24 -1.21 14.66 -14.79
N LEU A 25 -0.67 13.78 -15.62
CA LEU A 25 0.51 14.05 -16.45
C LEU A 25 0.18 13.93 -17.94
N ASP A 26 0.54 14.95 -18.71
CA ASP A 26 0.51 14.87 -20.18
C ASP A 26 1.67 14.03 -20.73
N GLU A 27 1.58 13.67 -22.01
CA GLU A 27 2.61 12.91 -22.69
C GLU A 27 3.94 13.66 -22.77
N GLY A 28 5.04 12.95 -22.55
CA GLY A 28 6.39 13.54 -22.52
C GLY A 28 6.80 14.17 -21.19
N ASN A 29 5.88 14.38 -20.24
CA ASN A 29 6.23 14.93 -18.93
C ASN A 29 7.04 13.93 -18.08
N PRO A 30 8.00 14.42 -17.26
CA PRO A 30 8.71 13.59 -16.30
C PRO A 30 7.76 12.93 -15.30
N ILE A 31 7.94 11.63 -15.06
CA ILE A 31 7.14 10.90 -14.06
C ILE A 31 7.71 11.20 -12.66
N PRO A 32 6.93 11.82 -11.75
CA PRO A 32 7.39 12.17 -10.41
C PRO A 32 7.65 10.89 -9.60
N THR A 33 8.78 10.89 -8.90
CA THR A 33 9.11 9.81 -7.95
C THR A 33 8.40 10.04 -6.63
N GLY A 34 7.96 8.97 -5.97
CA GLY A 34 7.34 9.06 -4.65
C GLY A 34 5.94 9.66 -4.64
N LYS A 35 5.26 9.74 -5.79
CA LYS A 35 3.92 10.29 -5.92
C LYS A 35 3.03 9.37 -6.76
N TRP A 36 1.75 9.37 -6.44
CA TRP A 36 0.71 8.74 -7.27
C TRP A 36 0.37 9.62 -8.46
N TYR A 37 0.32 9.02 -9.65
CA TYR A 37 0.02 9.74 -10.88
C TYR A 37 -0.87 8.93 -11.83
N GLN A 38 -1.52 9.65 -12.73
CA GLN A 38 -2.27 9.15 -13.87
C GLN A 38 -1.81 9.89 -15.11
N LYS A 39 -1.61 9.19 -16.23
CA LYS A 39 -1.37 9.87 -17.50
C LYS A 39 -2.70 10.30 -18.10
N ASP A 40 -2.74 11.49 -18.69
CA ASP A 40 -3.97 11.99 -19.30
C ASP A 40 -4.41 11.10 -20.48
N SER A 41 -3.44 10.58 -21.25
CA SER A 41 -3.69 9.66 -22.36
C SER A 41 -4.24 8.28 -21.94
N TRP A 42 -4.28 7.94 -20.65
CA TRP A 42 -4.85 6.68 -20.20
C TRP A 42 -6.37 6.66 -20.30
N LYS A 43 -6.90 5.68 -21.05
CA LYS A 43 -8.36 5.44 -21.16
C LYS A 43 -9.02 5.11 -19.83
N ASN A 44 -8.30 4.43 -18.94
CA ASN A 44 -8.81 4.02 -17.63
C ASN A 44 -8.51 5.09 -16.56
N LYS A 45 -9.46 5.98 -16.33
CA LYS A 45 -9.33 7.08 -15.35
C LYS A 45 -9.41 6.63 -13.88
N SER A 46 -9.70 5.36 -13.63
CA SER A 46 -9.64 4.76 -12.28
C SER A 46 -8.26 4.17 -11.95
N PHE A 47 -7.32 4.18 -12.89
CA PHE A 47 -5.99 3.60 -12.67
C PHE A 47 -4.96 4.68 -12.36
N VAL A 48 -4.22 4.49 -11.27
CA VAL A 48 -3.08 5.32 -10.86
C VAL A 48 -1.84 4.45 -10.72
N SER A 49 -0.68 5.01 -11.02
CA SER A 49 0.62 4.36 -10.82
C SER A 49 1.47 5.14 -9.83
N TYR A 50 2.42 4.44 -9.23
CA TYR A 50 3.40 5.00 -8.32
C TYR A 50 4.79 4.68 -8.85
N ARG A 51 5.67 5.69 -8.87
CA ARG A 51 7.07 5.51 -9.24
C ARG A 51 7.95 5.54 -8.00
N GLY A 52 8.19 4.37 -7.43
CA GLY A 52 9.13 4.19 -6.32
C GLY A 52 10.59 4.33 -6.76
N LYS A 53 11.48 4.52 -5.78
CA LYS A 53 12.93 4.44 -5.96
C LYS A 53 13.53 3.72 -4.76
N TRP A 54 14.23 2.63 -5.01
CA TRP A 54 14.95 1.86 -4.00
C TRP A 54 16.45 1.86 -4.27
N SER A 55 17.23 1.50 -3.25
CA SER A 55 18.69 1.40 -3.37
C SER A 55 19.12 0.22 -4.23
N SER A 56 20.33 0.26 -4.77
CA SER A 56 20.93 -0.86 -5.54
C SER A 56 21.11 -2.16 -4.74
N ASN A 57 20.85 -2.13 -3.43
CA ASN A 57 20.88 -3.33 -2.59
C ASN A 57 19.68 -4.23 -2.85
N TRP A 58 18.63 -3.69 -3.47
CA TRP A 58 17.42 -4.41 -3.85
C TRP A 58 17.36 -4.62 -5.36
N LYS A 59 16.79 -5.74 -5.75
CA LYS A 59 16.41 -6.03 -7.14
C LYS A 59 14.98 -6.56 -7.17
N TYR A 60 14.36 -6.53 -8.34
CA TYR A 60 13.07 -7.19 -8.55
C TYR A 60 13.18 -8.68 -8.17
N ALA A 61 12.17 -9.17 -7.47
CA ALA A 61 11.90 -10.59 -7.37
C ALA A 61 11.46 -11.15 -8.74
N ASP A 62 11.50 -12.48 -8.90
CA ASP A 62 11.01 -13.12 -10.13
C ASP A 62 9.52 -12.80 -10.34
N ASP A 63 8.74 -12.83 -9.26
CA ASP A 63 7.36 -12.34 -9.20
C ASP A 63 7.36 -10.83 -8.90
N SER A 64 7.96 -10.07 -9.81
CA SER A 64 8.25 -8.64 -9.61
C SER A 64 7.02 -7.77 -9.30
N GLU A 65 5.80 -8.20 -9.67
CA GLU A 65 4.55 -7.50 -9.37
C GLU A 65 3.54 -8.45 -8.72
N VAL A 66 3.10 -8.12 -7.50
CA VAL A 66 2.16 -8.90 -6.71
C VAL A 66 0.88 -8.11 -6.43
N LYS A 67 -0.27 -8.79 -6.47
CA LYS A 67 -1.55 -8.20 -6.08
C LYS A 67 -1.72 -8.37 -4.57
N VAL A 68 -1.88 -7.26 -3.85
CA VAL A 68 -2.13 -7.31 -2.40
C VAL A 68 -3.48 -7.98 -2.13
N ALA A 69 -3.46 -9.04 -1.34
CA ALA A 69 -4.63 -9.82 -0.99
C ALA A 69 -5.40 -9.15 0.16
N GLY A 70 -6.73 -9.26 0.14
CA GLY A 70 -7.58 -8.81 1.26
C GLY A 70 -7.68 -7.30 1.46
N ILE A 71 -7.25 -6.47 0.50
CA ILE A 71 -7.37 -5.00 0.57
C ILE A 71 -8.83 -4.51 0.58
N SER A 72 -9.75 -5.28 0.00
CA SER A 72 -11.18 -4.99 -0.01
C SER A 72 -11.92 -5.44 1.26
N ARG A 73 -11.21 -5.99 2.25
CA ARG A 73 -11.83 -6.41 3.52
C ARG A 73 -11.86 -5.24 4.50
N ASP A 74 -12.94 -5.17 5.27
CA ASP A 74 -13.13 -4.20 6.35
C ASP A 74 -12.85 -2.76 5.89
N ASP A 75 -12.17 -1.97 6.73
CA ASP A 75 -11.78 -0.59 6.43
C ASP A 75 -10.43 -0.46 5.71
N ARG A 76 -9.79 -1.56 5.30
CA ARG A 76 -8.42 -1.57 4.74
C ARG A 76 -8.28 -0.72 3.47
N SER A 77 -9.30 -0.72 2.61
CA SER A 77 -9.31 0.16 1.43
C SER A 77 -9.40 1.64 1.83
N LYS A 78 -10.11 1.97 2.90
CA LYS A 78 -10.18 3.35 3.42
C LYS A 78 -8.85 3.76 4.03
N ASP A 79 -8.24 2.89 4.83
CA ASP A 79 -6.92 3.10 5.42
C ASP A 79 -5.88 3.34 4.33
N PHE A 80 -5.88 2.51 3.29
CA PHE A 80 -5.01 2.72 2.13
C PHE A 80 -5.25 4.08 1.47
N LEU A 81 -6.50 4.42 1.11
CA LEU A 81 -6.81 5.69 0.44
C LEU A 81 -6.44 6.92 1.28
N THR A 82 -6.48 6.78 2.59
CA THR A 82 -6.12 7.83 3.55
C THR A 82 -4.60 7.98 3.64
N ILE A 83 -3.88 6.88 3.93
CA ILE A 83 -2.43 6.90 4.18
C ILE A 83 -1.63 7.12 2.88
N ALA A 84 -2.13 6.65 1.74
CA ALA A 84 -1.44 6.78 0.45
C ALA A 84 -1.25 8.23 -0.03
N GLN A 85 -1.88 9.20 0.63
CA GLN A 85 -1.74 10.62 0.36
C GLN A 85 -0.61 11.29 1.17
N ALA A 86 -0.05 10.60 2.17
CA ALA A 86 1.07 11.10 2.95
C ALA A 86 2.31 11.31 2.08
N GLU A 87 3.12 12.33 2.39
CA GLU A 87 4.32 12.64 1.62
C GLU A 87 5.41 11.58 1.75
N ASP A 88 5.49 10.95 2.91
CA ASP A 88 6.40 9.86 3.28
C ASP A 88 5.73 8.48 3.15
N PHE A 89 4.68 8.38 2.33
CA PHE A 89 3.95 7.14 2.11
C PHE A 89 4.87 5.97 1.75
N ARG A 90 4.70 4.87 2.48
CA ARG A 90 5.48 3.65 2.30
C ARG A 90 4.64 2.41 2.56
N LEU A 91 4.92 1.36 1.79
CA LEU A 91 4.48 0.01 2.09
C LEU A 91 5.62 -0.74 2.76
N TYR A 92 5.29 -1.68 3.64
CA TYR A 92 6.26 -2.60 4.21
C TYR A 92 5.57 -3.91 4.61
N LEU A 93 6.36 -4.94 4.90
CA LEU A 93 5.87 -6.26 5.30
C LEU A 93 6.08 -6.47 6.79
N GLU A 94 5.09 -7.09 7.45
CA GLU A 94 5.18 -7.51 8.83
C GLU A 94 4.80 -8.99 8.95
N PRO A 95 5.68 -9.87 9.47
CA PRO A 95 5.38 -11.27 9.65
C PRO A 95 4.19 -11.50 10.60
N GLU A 96 3.37 -12.51 10.30
CA GLU A 96 2.30 -12.98 11.18
C GLU A 96 2.44 -14.50 11.38
N PRO A 97 3.40 -14.95 12.22
CA PRO A 97 3.72 -16.37 12.37
C PRO A 97 2.58 -17.20 12.95
N ASP A 98 1.71 -16.58 13.76
CA ASP A 98 0.55 -17.23 14.38
C ASP A 98 -0.70 -17.23 13.47
N ASN A 99 -0.56 -16.88 12.18
CA ASN A 99 -1.68 -16.88 11.26
C ASN A 99 -2.23 -18.31 11.07
N PRO A 100 -3.56 -18.52 11.27
CA PRO A 100 -4.14 -19.87 11.28
C PRO A 100 -4.18 -20.55 9.91
N VAL A 101 -3.93 -19.83 8.82
CA VAL A 101 -3.99 -20.33 7.44
C VAL A 101 -2.60 -20.57 6.86
N ASN A 102 -1.63 -19.70 7.18
CA ASN A 102 -0.29 -19.74 6.61
C ASN A 102 0.74 -19.24 7.62
N GLU A 103 1.60 -20.13 8.16
CA GLU A 103 2.66 -19.77 9.12
C GLU A 103 3.72 -18.80 8.56
N HIS A 104 3.77 -18.62 7.24
CA HIS A 104 4.64 -17.66 6.58
C HIS A 104 3.93 -16.36 6.18
N ALA A 105 2.68 -16.15 6.63
CA ALA A 105 1.88 -14.99 6.29
C ALA A 105 2.64 -13.68 6.53
N GLN A 106 2.60 -12.80 5.53
CA GLN A 106 3.17 -11.46 5.60
C GLN A 106 2.05 -10.45 5.45
N LYS A 107 1.78 -9.67 6.51
CA LYS A 107 0.88 -8.54 6.44
C LYS A 107 1.50 -7.46 5.57
N VAL A 108 0.70 -6.89 4.67
CA VAL A 108 1.09 -5.69 3.94
C VAL A 108 0.60 -4.50 4.75
N MET A 109 1.57 -3.71 5.21
CA MET A 109 1.35 -2.52 6.01
C MET A 109 1.51 -1.28 5.14
N ALA A 110 0.68 -0.27 5.36
CA ALA A 110 0.85 1.07 4.85
C ALA A 110 1.18 2.01 6.00
N SER A 111 2.12 2.93 5.79
CA SER A 111 2.37 3.98 6.76
C SER A 111 2.71 5.31 6.11
N GLY A 112 2.55 6.36 6.89
CA GLY A 112 2.88 7.74 6.55
C GLY A 112 2.54 8.68 7.70
N THR A 113 2.99 9.91 7.59
CA THR A 113 2.74 10.98 8.55
C THR A 113 1.58 11.84 8.06
N MET A 114 0.58 12.02 8.91
CA MET A 114 -0.60 12.83 8.62
C MET A 114 -0.93 13.72 9.81
N ASN A 115 -1.06 15.03 9.60
CA ASN A 115 -1.32 15.99 10.68
C ASN A 115 -0.34 15.83 11.85
N ASP A 116 0.95 15.67 11.54
CA ASP A 116 2.05 15.42 12.48
C ASP A 116 2.02 14.07 13.23
N ASP A 117 1.04 13.22 12.98
CA ASP A 117 0.93 11.88 13.57
C ASP A 117 1.45 10.79 12.63
N PHE A 118 2.29 9.90 13.14
CA PHE A 118 2.68 8.69 12.41
C PHE A 118 1.55 7.66 12.46
N ILE A 119 1.03 7.30 11.28
CA ILE A 119 -0.02 6.30 11.13
C ILE A 119 0.58 5.08 10.46
N SER A 120 0.30 3.90 11.02
CA SER A 120 0.54 2.62 10.36
C SER A 120 -0.69 1.71 10.50
N ARG A 121 -1.10 1.11 9.37
CA ARG A 121 -2.27 0.24 9.28
C ARG A 121 -1.98 -0.94 8.36
N GLN A 122 -2.52 -2.09 8.73
CA GLN A 122 -2.56 -3.23 7.82
C GLN A 122 -3.56 -2.96 6.71
N ILE A 123 -3.11 -3.09 5.46
CA ILE A 123 -3.96 -2.92 4.28
C ILE A 123 -4.21 -4.22 3.53
N GLY A 124 -3.58 -5.32 3.94
CA GLY A 124 -3.78 -6.63 3.31
C GLY A 124 -2.70 -7.63 3.70
N TYR A 125 -2.48 -8.56 2.78
CA TYR A 125 -1.47 -9.62 2.88
C TYR A 125 -0.75 -9.78 1.55
N LEU A 126 0.47 -10.32 1.59
CA LEU A 126 1.02 -10.99 0.41
C LEU A 126 0.15 -12.21 0.08
N PRO A 127 -0.03 -12.54 -1.20
CA PRO A 127 -0.63 -13.82 -1.60
C PRO A 127 0.09 -15.00 -0.95
N ASP A 128 -0.67 -16.02 -0.53
CA ASP A 128 -0.15 -17.15 0.25
C ASP A 128 0.97 -17.90 -0.48
N ASP A 129 0.83 -18.10 -1.79
CA ASP A 129 1.83 -18.71 -2.65
C ASP A 129 3.15 -17.93 -2.67
N ILE A 130 3.07 -16.59 -2.71
CA ILE A 130 4.23 -15.71 -2.65
C ILE A 130 4.87 -15.72 -1.26
N ALA A 131 4.06 -15.63 -0.20
CA ALA A 131 4.54 -15.64 1.17
C ALA A 131 5.32 -16.94 1.48
N THR A 132 4.78 -18.08 1.05
CA THR A 132 5.43 -19.39 1.19
C THR A 132 6.68 -19.50 0.33
N LYS A 133 6.65 -19.03 -0.93
CA LYS A 133 7.82 -19.07 -1.84
C LYS A 133 9.02 -18.31 -1.28
N TYR A 134 8.78 -17.19 -0.60
CA TYR A 134 9.82 -16.33 -0.04
C TYR A 134 10.02 -16.51 1.47
N ALA A 135 9.53 -17.62 2.05
CA ALA A 135 9.76 -17.93 3.46
C ALA A 135 11.26 -17.98 3.79
N GLY A 136 11.66 -17.27 4.86
CA GLY A 136 13.06 -17.17 5.27
C GLY A 136 13.95 -16.30 4.38
N ILE A 137 13.41 -15.69 3.32
CA ILE A 137 14.13 -14.77 2.44
C ILE A 137 13.79 -13.33 2.83
N GLU A 138 14.82 -12.49 2.93
CA GLU A 138 14.62 -11.07 3.15
C GLU A 138 14.02 -10.41 1.90
N ILE A 139 12.78 -9.93 2.04
CA ILE A 139 11.98 -9.29 0.99
C ILE A 139 11.53 -7.89 1.41
N ASP A 140 11.29 -7.03 0.43
CA ASP A 140 10.71 -5.70 0.60
C ASP A 140 9.60 -5.47 -0.43
N ILE A 141 8.69 -4.52 -0.16
CA ILE A 141 7.52 -4.26 -0.98
C ILE A 141 7.39 -2.77 -1.28
N TRP A 142 7.12 -2.44 -2.54
CA TRP A 142 6.98 -1.06 -2.98
C TRP A 142 5.65 -0.83 -3.70
N PRO A 143 4.95 0.29 -3.48
CA PRO A 143 3.73 0.58 -4.22
C PRO A 143 4.03 0.72 -5.72
N ARG A 144 3.16 0.16 -6.56
CA ARG A 144 3.33 0.12 -8.03
C ARG A 144 2.16 0.73 -8.77
N SER A 145 0.94 0.30 -8.45
CA SER A 145 -0.27 0.84 -9.04
C SER A 145 -1.50 0.49 -8.23
N ALA A 146 -2.52 1.35 -8.29
CA ALA A 146 -3.81 1.10 -7.69
C ALA A 146 -4.94 1.30 -8.71
N PHE A 147 -5.99 0.49 -8.57
CA PHE A 147 -7.26 0.67 -9.23
C PHE A 147 -8.24 1.25 -8.20
N LEU A 148 -8.66 2.49 -8.43
CA LEU A 148 -9.54 3.26 -7.58
C LEU A 148 -11.01 2.91 -7.89
N PRO A 149 -11.89 2.90 -6.87
CA PRO A 149 -13.32 2.66 -7.07
C PRO A 149 -13.94 3.77 -7.93
N ASN A 150 -14.80 3.39 -8.89
CA ASN A 150 -15.52 4.31 -9.78
C ASN A 150 -16.97 4.60 -9.35
N LYS A 151 -17.47 3.90 -8.32
CA LYS A 151 -18.83 4.01 -7.77
C LYS A 151 -18.79 3.89 -6.24
N ALA A 152 -19.91 4.21 -5.59
CA ALA A 152 -20.07 4.03 -4.15
C ALA A 152 -19.84 2.56 -3.77
N GLY A 153 -18.73 2.28 -3.09
CA GLY A 153 -18.18 0.95 -2.84
C GLY A 153 -16.66 0.98 -3.00
N LEU A 154 -15.93 1.15 -1.90
CA LEU A 154 -14.49 1.43 -1.89
C LEU A 154 -13.64 0.18 -2.09
N ASN A 155 -13.90 -0.62 -3.13
CA ASN A 155 -13.04 -1.77 -3.41
C ASN A 155 -11.84 -1.33 -4.25
N VAL A 156 -10.74 -1.01 -3.56
CA VAL A 156 -9.46 -0.70 -4.18
C VAL A 156 -8.78 -2.00 -4.60
N GLY A 157 -8.13 -1.99 -5.76
CA GLY A 157 -7.12 -3.00 -6.11
C GLY A 157 -5.73 -2.40 -5.97
N LEU A 158 -4.81 -3.07 -5.27
CA LEU A 158 -3.43 -2.61 -5.14
C LEU A 158 -2.47 -3.67 -5.72
N LYS A 159 -1.58 -3.21 -6.59
CA LYS A 159 -0.37 -3.95 -6.98
C LYS A 159 0.84 -3.30 -6.36
N ALA A 160 1.76 -4.14 -5.94
CA ALA A 160 3.03 -3.75 -5.40
C ALA A 160 4.16 -4.48 -6.12
N THR A 161 5.32 -3.83 -6.15
CA THR A 161 6.56 -4.43 -6.58
C THR A 161 7.17 -5.22 -5.43
N LEU A 162 7.53 -6.47 -5.68
CA LEU A 162 8.26 -7.29 -4.72
C LEU A 162 9.76 -7.22 -5.01
N LEU A 163 10.54 -6.99 -3.96
CA LEU A 163 11.99 -6.84 -4.03
C LEU A 163 12.67 -7.90 -3.16
N VAL A 164 13.82 -8.38 -3.64
CA VAL A 164 14.75 -9.25 -2.91
C VAL A 164 16.12 -8.60 -2.86
N ARG A 165 16.97 -9.05 -1.92
CA ARG A 165 18.36 -8.60 -1.86
C ARG A 165 19.13 -8.94 -3.15
N SER A 166 19.91 -7.97 -3.62
CA SER A 166 20.78 -8.13 -4.79
C SER A 166 21.97 -9.05 -4.48
N ALA A 167 22.51 -9.70 -5.50
CA ALA A 167 23.72 -10.53 -5.35
C ALA A 167 24.92 -9.72 -4.81
N ARG A 168 25.00 -8.43 -5.17
CA ARG A 168 26.03 -7.52 -4.65
C ARG A 168 25.92 -7.32 -3.14
N TYR A 169 24.69 -7.15 -2.63
CA TYR A 169 24.45 -7.02 -1.19
C TYR A 169 24.84 -8.30 -0.46
N LEU A 170 24.40 -9.46 -0.94
CA LEU A 170 24.69 -10.75 -0.30
C LEU A 170 26.20 -11.01 -0.22
N LYS A 171 26.94 -10.82 -1.33
CA LYS A 171 28.41 -10.94 -1.35
C LYS A 171 29.10 -10.02 -0.35
N LYS A 172 28.62 -8.78 -0.20
CA LYS A 172 29.16 -7.82 0.76
C LYS A 172 28.95 -8.30 2.20
N MET A 173 27.78 -8.86 2.50
CA MET A 173 27.46 -9.36 3.84
C MET A 173 28.25 -10.62 4.18
N ASP A 174 28.48 -11.51 3.21
CA ASP A 174 29.26 -12.74 3.42
C ASP A 174 30.74 -12.41 3.68
N GLY A 175 31.31 -11.44 2.95
CA GLY A 175 32.69 -10.98 3.15
C GLY A 175 32.93 -10.20 4.46
N LEU A 176 31.87 -9.84 5.20
CA LEU A 176 31.97 -9.22 6.52
C LEU A 176 31.88 -10.23 7.67
N LYS A 177 31.51 -11.49 7.36
CA LYS A 177 31.40 -12.57 8.34
C LYS A 177 32.66 -13.44 8.43
N GLY A 178 33.63 -13.25 7.52
CA GLY A 178 34.94 -13.91 7.51
C GLY A 178 36.03 -12.99 8.02
#